data_AF-A0AAE6YF50-F1
#
_entry.id   AF-A0AAE6YF50-F1
#
_cell.length_a   1.000
_cell.length_b   1.000
_cell.length_c   1.000
_cell.angle_alpha   90.00
_cell.angle_beta   90.00
_cell.angle_gamma   90.00
#
_symmetry.space_group_name_H-M   'P 1'
#
loop_
_entity.id
_entity.type
_entity.pdbx_description
1 polymer ?
#
loop_
_entity_poly.entity_id
_entity_poly.type
_entity_poly.pdbx_seq_one_letter_code
_entity_poly.pdbx_strand_id
1 'polypeptide(L)'
;MTPLPGTTRYLCPLECGWHYDQPPPKFSDLDGIVADPSARGLNEAMSSVTSQARLRQVERTEWALRTHLATHTTEEFVRTIQGLRREIAELRERPVVGVRQTKETP
;
A
#
# COMPACT_ATOMS: atom_id res chain seq x y z
N MET A 1 -2.34 -6.76 18.18
CA MET A 1 -2.89 -5.40 18.17
C MET A 1 -3.73 -5.24 16.91
N THR A 2 -4.97 -4.74 17.02
CA THR A 2 -5.81 -4.46 15.86
C THR A 2 -5.37 -3.14 15.22
N PRO A 3 -5.17 -3.06 13.89
CA PRO A 3 -4.76 -1.81 13.24
C PRO A 3 -5.83 -0.74 13.40
N LEU A 4 -5.39 0.52 13.51
CA LEU A 4 -6.30 1.67 13.60
C LEU A 4 -7.11 1.81 12.29
N PRO A 5 -8.38 2.24 12.34
CA PRO A 5 -9.13 2.56 11.13
C PRO A 5 -8.37 3.55 10.25
N GLY A 6 -8.34 3.31 8.93
CA GLY A 6 -7.56 4.11 7.99
C GLY A 6 -6.07 3.76 7.90
N THR A 7 -5.61 2.73 8.62
CA THR A 7 -4.26 2.18 8.44
C THR A 7 -4.14 1.54 7.05
N THR A 8 -3.10 1.91 6.31
CA THR A 8 -2.73 1.22 5.07
C THR A 8 -1.74 0.12 5.38
N ARG A 9 -2.05 -1.12 5.03
CA ARG A 9 -1.16 -2.27 5.20
C ARG A 9 -0.48 -2.62 3.90
N TYR A 10 0.85 -2.65 3.92
CA TYR A 10 1.67 -3.13 2.82
C TYR A 10 2.10 -4.58 3.09
N LEU A 11 1.96 -5.44 2.09
CA LEU A 11 2.28 -6.86 2.17
C LEU A 11 3.46 -7.18 1.26
N CYS A 12 4.28 -8.16 1.65
CA CYS A 12 5.28 -8.72 0.75
C CYS A 12 4.59 -9.50 -0.37
N PRO A 13 4.93 -9.27 -1.66
CA PRO A 13 4.33 -9.99 -2.78
C PRO A 13 4.71 -11.48 -2.83
N LEU A 14 5.71 -11.90 -2.05
CA LEU A 14 6.09 -13.30 -1.88
C LEU A 14 5.32 -14.00 -0.75
N GLU A 15 4.40 -13.29 -0.09
CA GLU A 15 3.58 -13.80 1.02
C GLU A 15 4.40 -14.41 2.17
N CYS A 16 5.60 -13.89 2.41
CA CYS A 16 6.52 -14.39 3.44
C CYS A 16 6.10 -14.07 4.90
N GLY A 17 4.89 -13.54 5.11
CA GLY A 17 4.35 -13.16 6.41
C GLY A 17 4.76 -11.76 6.90
N TRP A 18 5.70 -11.10 6.23
CA TRP A 18 6.06 -9.71 6.55
C TRP A 18 4.98 -8.72 6.08
N HIS A 19 4.75 -7.70 6.90
CA HIS A 19 3.89 -6.58 6.58
C HIS A 19 4.42 -5.29 7.22
N TYR A 20 4.06 -4.16 6.62
CA TYR A 20 4.30 -2.84 7.18
C TYR A 20 2.98 -2.08 7.29
N ASP A 21 2.62 -1.70 8.50
CA ASP A 21 1.40 -0.96 8.80
C ASP A 21 1.70 0.53 8.87
N GLN A 22 1.08 1.28 7.97
CA GLN A 22 1.14 2.72 7.95
C GLN A 22 -0.13 3.30 8.58
N PRO A 23 -0.06 3.81 9.83
CA PRO A 23 -1.22 4.40 10.48
C PRO A 23 -1.67 5.67 9.73
N PRO A 24 -2.93 6.11 9.95
CA PRO A 24 -3.37 7.40 9.45
C PRO A 24 -2.50 8.53 10.02
N PRO A 25 -2.27 9.61 9.25
CA PRO A 25 -1.41 10.72 9.67
C PRO A 25 -1.96 11.40 10.92
N LYS A 26 -1.07 11.80 11.82
CA LYS A 26 -1.38 12.52 13.06
C LYS A 26 -0.72 13.89 13.04
N PHE A 27 -1.22 14.82 13.86
CA PHE A 27 -0.59 16.13 14.01
C PHE A 27 0.88 16.05 14.45
N SER A 28 1.24 15.06 15.26
CA SER A 28 2.64 14.81 15.65
C SER A 28 3.56 14.43 14.47
N ASP A 29 3.01 13.98 13.34
CA ASP A 29 3.81 13.74 12.13
C ASP A 29 4.27 15.06 11.47
N LEU A 30 3.71 16.20 11.88
CA LEU A 30 4.09 17.53 11.42
C LEU A 30 5.22 18.15 12.25
N ASP A 31 5.65 17.50 13.34
CA ASP A 31 6.70 18.04 14.21
C ASP A 31 8.01 18.22 13.42
N GLY A 32 8.59 19.42 13.54
CA GLY A 32 9.81 19.79 12.81
C GLY A 32 9.62 19.95 11.29
N ILE A 33 8.38 20.08 10.80
CA ILE A 33 8.08 20.53 9.45
C ILE A 33 7.85 22.04 9.49
N VAL A 34 8.61 22.77 8.69
CA VAL A 34 8.48 24.23 8.59
C VAL A 34 7.91 24.56 7.22
N ALA A 35 6.98 25.51 7.18
CA ALA A 35 6.43 25.99 5.93
C ALA A 35 7.52 26.59 5.04
N ASP A 36 7.32 26.52 3.72
CA ASP A 36 8.20 27.15 2.75
C ASP A 36 8.30 28.67 3.03
N PRO A 37 9.50 29.22 3.29
CA PRO A 37 9.66 30.65 3.58
C PRO A 37 9.32 31.56 2.39
N SER A 38 9.23 31.01 1.18
CA SER A 38 8.84 31.74 -0.04
C SER A 38 7.32 31.76 -0.27
N ALA A 39 6.54 31.07 0.56
CA ALA A 39 5.09 31.03 0.45
C ALA A 39 4.48 32.43 0.58
N ARG A 40 3.62 32.80 -0.37
CA ARG A 40 3.03 34.15 -0.47
C ARG A 40 1.75 34.32 0.35
N GLY A 41 1.28 33.26 1.02
CA GLY A 41 0.10 33.29 1.86
C GLY A 41 -0.14 32.01 2.65
N LEU A 42 -1.12 32.05 3.55
CA LEU A 42 -1.44 30.95 4.47
C LEU A 42 -1.70 29.63 3.74
N ASN A 43 -2.48 29.64 2.66
CA ASN A 43 -2.83 28.42 1.93
C ASN A 43 -1.62 27.74 1.28
N GLU A 44 -0.68 28.54 0.77
CA GLU A 44 0.56 28.04 0.17
C GLU A 44 1.49 27.48 1.25
N ALA A 45 1.61 28.19 2.39
CA ALA A 45 2.34 27.71 3.55
C ALA A 45 1.78 26.38 4.07
N MET A 46 0.45 26.26 4.23
CA MET A 46 -0.21 25.01 4.65
C MET A 46 -0.02 23.88 3.62
N SER A 47 -0.12 24.18 2.33
CA SER A 47 0.10 23.20 1.26
C SER A 47 1.54 22.70 1.24
N SER A 48 2.52 23.57 1.53
CA SER A 48 3.92 23.21 1.62
C SER A 48 4.20 22.26 2.79
N VAL A 49 3.65 22.54 3.98
CA VAL A 49 3.76 21.67 5.16
C VAL A 49 3.14 20.31 4.89
N THR A 50 1.94 20.30 4.30
CA THR A 50 1.23 19.06 3.97
C THR A 50 2.01 18.21 2.95
N SER A 51 2.58 18.85 1.92
CA SER A 51 3.40 18.18 0.92
C SER A 51 4.66 17.57 1.53
N GLN A 52 5.35 18.31 2.41
CA GLN A 52 6.54 17.82 3.11
C GLN A 52 6.20 16.65 4.04
N ALA A 53 5.09 16.71 4.77
CA ALA A 53 4.64 15.62 5.65
C ALA A 53 4.39 14.34 4.85
N ARG A 54 3.71 14.48 3.70
CA ARG A 54 3.46 13.37 2.79
C ARG A 54 4.75 12.78 2.23
N LEU A 55 5.71 13.61 1.83
CA LEU A 55 7.01 13.14 1.33
C LEU A 55 7.76 12.32 2.38
N ARG A 56 7.89 12.82 3.63
CA ARG A 56 8.51 12.05 4.72
C ARG A 56 7.80 10.72 4.97
N GLN A 57 6.49 10.70 4.87
CA GLN A 57 5.71 9.47 5.01
C GLN A 57 6.02 8.47 3.88
N VAL A 58 6.06 8.93 2.63
CA VAL A 58 6.43 8.11 1.47
C VAL A 58 7.85 7.57 1.62
N GLU A 59 8.81 8.38 2.04
CA GLU A 59 10.21 7.96 2.25
C GLU A 59 10.31 6.87 3.33
N ARG A 60 9.59 7.01 4.45
CA ARG A 60 9.53 5.97 5.50
C ARG A 60 8.96 4.66 4.96
N THR A 61 7.86 4.72 4.21
CA THR A 61 7.26 3.55 3.57
C THR A 61 8.24 2.92 2.58
N GLU A 62 8.82 3.71 1.69
CA GLU A 62 9.75 3.23 0.67
C GLU A 62 10.98 2.58 1.31
N TRP A 63 11.55 3.20 2.33
CA TRP A 63 12.66 2.64 3.07
C TRP A 63 12.31 1.29 3.71
N ALA A 64 11.15 1.18 4.38
CA ALA A 64 10.71 -0.07 4.99
C ALA A 64 10.51 -1.18 3.93
N LEU A 65 9.86 -0.84 2.81
CA LEU A 65 9.65 -1.76 1.71
C LEU A 65 10.97 -2.20 1.06
N ARG A 66 11.86 -1.26 0.73
CA ARG A 66 13.16 -1.59 0.11
C ARG A 66 14.02 -2.44 1.03
N THR A 67 14.08 -2.10 2.32
CA THR A 67 14.85 -2.84 3.32
C THR A 67 14.36 -4.28 3.41
N HIS A 68 13.04 -4.49 3.40
CA HIS A 68 12.48 -5.82 3.42
C HIS A 68 12.66 -6.55 2.07
N LEU A 69 12.35 -5.93 0.94
CA LEU A 69 12.49 -6.58 -0.37
C LEU A 69 13.94 -6.99 -0.68
N ALA A 70 14.92 -6.29 -0.09
CA ALA A 70 16.33 -6.68 -0.16
C ALA A 70 16.66 -7.99 0.58
N THR A 71 15.78 -8.50 1.45
CA THR A 71 15.94 -9.84 2.06
C THR A 71 15.53 -10.97 1.13
N HIS A 72 15.03 -10.65 -0.06
CA HIS A 72 14.57 -11.62 -1.05
C HIS A 72 15.46 -11.60 -2.28
N THR A 73 15.58 -12.77 -2.90
CA THR A 73 16.35 -12.96 -4.12
C THR A 73 15.47 -12.73 -5.35
N THR A 74 16.07 -12.27 -6.45
CA THR A 74 15.38 -12.17 -7.74
C THR A 74 14.75 -13.50 -8.16
N GLU A 75 15.39 -14.64 -7.84
CA GLU A 75 14.87 -15.97 -8.17
C GLU A 75 13.53 -16.26 -7.46
N GLU A 76 13.40 -15.91 -6.18
CA GLU A 76 12.14 -16.08 -5.44
C GLU A 76 11.01 -15.27 -6.09
N PHE A 77 11.28 -14.03 -6.50
CA PHE A 77 10.30 -13.22 -7.25
C PHE A 77 9.89 -13.88 -8.57
N VAL A 78 10.86 -14.37 -9.35
CA VAL A 78 10.57 -15.03 -10.64
C VAL A 78 9.71 -16.27 -10.42
N ARG A 79 10.01 -17.10 -9.41
CA ARG A 79 9.22 -18.30 -9.09
C ARG A 79 7.78 -17.94 -8.73
N THR A 80 7.58 -16.94 -7.87
CA THR A 80 6.23 -16.49 -7.49
C THR A 80 5.47 -15.94 -8.70
N ILE A 81 6.10 -15.12 -9.54
CA ILE A 81 5.48 -14.59 -10.77
C ILE A 81 5.06 -15.73 -11.71
N GLN A 82 5.89 -16.75 -11.87
CA GLN A 82 5.56 -17.92 -12.70
C GLN A 82 4.39 -18.71 -12.13
N GLY A 83 4.34 -18.91 -10.80
CA GLY A 83 3.22 -19.54 -10.11
C GLY A 83 1.91 -18.79 -10.36
N LEU A 84 1.90 -17.48 -10.12
CA LEU A 84 0.73 -16.63 -10.33
C LEU A 84 0.25 -16.63 -11.79
N ARG A 85 1.18 -16.61 -12.76
CA ARG A 85 0.81 -16.69 -14.18
C ARG A 85 0.11 -18.00 -14.53
N ARG A 86 0.55 -19.12 -13.94
CA ARG A 86 -0.10 -20.42 -14.13
C ARG A 86 -1.50 -20.43 -13.54
N GLU A 87 -1.64 -19.96 -12.30
CA GLU A 87 -2.93 -19.88 -11.61
C GLU A 87 -3.93 -18.99 -12.37
N ILE A 88 -3.48 -17.86 -12.92
CA ILE A 88 -4.31 -17.00 -13.77
C ILE A 88 -4.75 -17.73 -15.04
N ALA A 89 -3.87 -18.51 -15.68
CA ALA A 89 -4.24 -19.28 -16.87
C ALA A 89 -5.31 -20.33 -16.53
N GLU A 90 -5.12 -21.07 -15.44
CA GLU A 90 -6.10 -22.06 -14.95
C GLU A 90 -7.45 -21.42 -14.64
N LEU A 91 -7.47 -20.25 -13.98
CA LEU A 91 -8.70 -19.52 -13.68
C LEU A 91 -9.42 -19.01 -14.92
N ARG A 92 -8.68 -18.62 -15.97
CA ARG A 92 -9.26 -18.19 -17.25
C ARG A 92 -9.87 -19.34 -18.04
N GLU A 93 -9.31 -20.54 -17.92
CA GLU A 93 -9.81 -21.75 -18.57
C GLU A 93 -10.99 -22.38 -17.83
N ARG A 94 -11.23 -22.01 -16.56
CA ARG A 94 -12.42 -22.45 -15.82
C ARG A 94 -13.68 -21.75 -16.36
N PRO A 95 -14.70 -22.50 -16.82
CA PRO A 95 -15.98 -21.90 -17.17
C PRO A 95 -16.61 -21.28 -15.92
N VAL A 96 -17.06 -20.02 -16.04
CA VAL A 96 -17.83 -19.35 -14.99
C VAL A 96 -19.14 -20.13 -14.81
N VAL A 97 -19.22 -20.96 -13.77
CA VAL A 97 -20.47 -21.63 -13.40
C VAL A 97 -21.43 -20.55 -12.91
N GLY A 98 -22.35 -20.15 -13.80
CA GLY A 98 -23.33 -19.12 -13.54
C GLY A 98 -24.15 -19.41 -12.29
N VAL A 99 -24.17 -18.45 -11.38
CA VAL A 99 -25.12 -18.38 -10.27
C VAL A 99 -26.52 -18.29 -10.89
N ARG A 100 -27.26 -19.40 -10.91
CA ARG A 100 -28.69 -19.40 -11.26
C ARG A 100 -29.42 -18.53 -10.23
N GLN A 101 -29.87 -17.36 -10.65
CA GLN A 101 -30.89 -16.61 -9.94
C GLN A 101 -32.17 -17.46 -9.91
N THR A 102 -32.50 -18.02 -8.75
CA THR A 102 -33.86 -18.49 -8.48
C THR A 102 -34.76 -17.26 -8.40
N LYS A 103 -35.46 -16.97 -9.51
CA LYS A 103 -36.65 -16.12 -9.50
C LYS A 103 -37.70 -16.82 -8.64
N GLU A 104 -37.81 -16.44 -7.38
CA GLU A 104 -39.07 -16.56 -6.65
C GLU A 104 -39.95 -15.38 -7.08
N THR A 105 -41.11 -15.69 -7.65
CA THR A 105 -42.17 -14.73 -7.95
C THR A 105 -43.48 -15.32 -7.40
N PRO A 106 -44.45 -14.45 -7.08
CA PRO A 106 -44.91 -14.10 -5.74
C PRO A 106 -45.87 -15.11 -5.09
#